data_AF-A0A7Y7C7R2-F1
#
_entry.id   AF-A0A7Y7C7R2-F1
#
_cell.length_a   1.000
_cell.length_b   1.000
_cell.length_c   1.000
_cell.angle_alpha   90.00
_cell.angle_beta   90.00
_cell.angle_gamma   90.00
#
_symmetry.space_group_name_H-M   'P 1'
#
loop_
_entity.id
_entity.type
_entity.pdbx_description
1 polymer ?
#
loop_
_entity_poly.entity_id
_entity_poly.type
_entity_poly.pdbx_seq_one_letter_code
_entity_poly.pdbx_strand_id
1 'polypeptide(L)'
;MSSSRSRLFPTFVVTAAGLLLGACSHCTAAQSLSVRELNIVDEHGQARIRIGAPLPDPKGLKRAVTVYGLQFMDPSGHEIGGLAMIDSLGIRGLCFDSEEGYEAMCVSLIQGQPNITFRHDWKERITLGVVDGIAGIVLHDAQGQPRLKLEVDKDGATRMVGAASTPRSAAPIPAPH
;
A
#
# COMPACT_ATOMS: atom_id res chain seq x y z
N MET A 1 -26.53 14.88 -84.48
CA MET A 1 -25.10 15.03 -84.83
C MET A 1 -24.31 15.14 -83.53
N SER A 2 -23.29 14.37 -83.16
CA SER A 2 -22.68 13.10 -83.56
C SER A 2 -21.81 12.74 -82.32
N SER A 3 -22.14 11.73 -81.51
CA SER A 3 -21.56 10.37 -81.52
C SER A 3 -20.06 10.28 -81.80
N SER A 4 -19.30 9.61 -80.91
CA SER A 4 -18.31 8.54 -81.20
C SER A 4 -17.21 8.48 -80.13
N ARG A 5 -16.65 7.37 -79.64
CA ARG A 5 -16.93 5.92 -79.61
C ARG A 5 -15.94 5.35 -78.58
N SER A 6 -16.38 4.33 -77.85
CA SER A 6 -15.57 3.40 -77.09
C SER A 6 -14.50 2.70 -77.96
N ARG A 7 -13.32 2.44 -77.40
CA ARG A 7 -12.44 1.33 -77.81
C ARG A 7 -11.82 0.67 -76.57
N LEU A 8 -12.36 -0.49 -76.18
CA LEU A 8 -11.60 -1.55 -75.53
C LEU A 8 -10.74 -2.26 -76.60
N PHE A 9 -9.57 -2.77 -76.23
CA PHE A 9 -9.02 -4.11 -76.57
C PHE A 9 -7.56 -4.25 -76.06
N PRO A 10 -7.03 -5.48 -75.88
CA PRO A 10 -6.36 -5.92 -74.66
C PRO A 10 -4.90 -6.37 -74.89
N THR A 11 -4.08 -6.50 -73.85
CA THR A 11 -3.09 -7.61 -73.77
C THR A 11 -2.50 -7.78 -72.37
N PHE A 12 -2.45 -9.04 -71.94
CA PHE A 12 -1.74 -9.58 -70.78
C PHE A 12 -0.21 -9.44 -70.91
N VAL A 13 0.49 -9.07 -69.84
CA VAL A 13 1.84 -9.58 -69.49
C VAL A 13 2.01 -9.66 -67.95
N VAL A 14 1.79 -10.87 -67.43
CA VAL A 14 2.69 -11.69 -66.59
C VAL A 14 3.70 -10.98 -65.64
N THR A 15 3.42 -11.18 -64.34
CA THR A 15 4.30 -11.28 -63.15
C THR A 15 5.47 -10.30 -62.96
N ALA A 16 5.40 -9.57 -61.84
CA ALA A 16 6.55 -9.37 -60.98
C ALA A 16 6.17 -9.71 -59.53
N ALA A 17 6.87 -10.68 -58.98
CA ALA A 17 6.83 -11.08 -57.60
C ALA A 17 7.15 -9.88 -56.69
N GLY A 18 6.12 -9.32 -56.08
CA GLY A 18 6.27 -8.54 -54.87
C GLY A 18 5.85 -9.42 -53.71
N LEU A 19 6.79 -10.21 -53.17
CA LEU A 19 6.68 -10.66 -51.79
C LEU A 19 6.59 -9.40 -50.92
N LEU A 20 5.38 -8.90 -50.68
CA LEU A 20 5.07 -8.16 -49.49
C LEU A 20 5.12 -9.21 -48.37
N LEU A 21 6.35 -9.52 -47.96
CA LEU A 21 6.64 -10.05 -46.64
C LEU A 21 5.93 -9.09 -45.69
N GLY A 22 4.73 -9.50 -45.27
CA GLY A 22 4.11 -8.98 -44.08
C GLY A 22 5.12 -9.21 -42.98
N ALA A 23 5.92 -8.19 -42.71
CA ALA A 23 6.62 -8.08 -41.45
C ALA A 23 5.51 -8.12 -40.42
N CYS A 24 5.24 -9.31 -39.90
CA CYS A 24 4.48 -9.51 -38.69
C CYS A 24 5.15 -8.55 -37.71
N SER A 25 4.46 -7.43 -37.49
CA SER A 25 4.80 -6.48 -36.47
C SER A 25 4.87 -7.33 -35.21
N HIS A 26 6.08 -7.62 -34.76
CA HIS A 26 6.29 -8.13 -33.43
C HIS A 26 5.83 -6.99 -32.54
N CYS A 27 4.53 -6.96 -32.23
CA CYS A 27 4.02 -6.25 -31.08
C CYS A 27 4.71 -6.92 -29.90
N THR A 28 5.87 -6.38 -29.53
CA THR A 28 6.45 -6.65 -28.23
C THR A 28 5.38 -6.29 -27.22
N ALA A 29 4.90 -7.30 -26.48
CA ALA A 29 3.97 -7.05 -25.40
C ALA A 29 4.59 -5.98 -24.49
N ALA A 30 3.80 -4.96 -24.14
CA ALA A 30 4.28 -3.91 -23.26
C ALA A 30 4.77 -4.54 -21.94
N GLN A 31 6.07 -4.44 -21.67
CA GLN A 31 6.70 -5.00 -20.48
C GLN A 31 6.51 -4.12 -19.24
N SER A 32 6.14 -2.85 -19.46
CA SER A 32 5.94 -1.88 -18.40
C SER A 32 4.75 -0.99 -18.71
N LEU A 33 4.07 -0.57 -17.64
CA LEU A 33 2.99 0.41 -17.68
C LEU A 33 3.40 1.59 -16.79
N SER A 34 3.54 2.76 -17.39
CA SER A 34 3.80 4.01 -16.66
C SER A 34 2.48 4.75 -16.46
N VAL A 35 2.03 4.81 -15.21
CA VAL A 35 0.80 5.49 -14.81
C VAL A 35 1.05 6.26 -13.51
N ARG A 36 0.26 7.30 -13.28
CA ARG A 36 0.26 8.01 -11.98
C ARG A 36 -0.57 7.29 -10.92
N GLU A 37 -1.60 6.58 -11.38
CA GLU A 37 -2.54 5.86 -10.53
C GLU A 37 -3.01 4.59 -11.24
N LEU A 38 -3.08 3.49 -10.49
CA LEU A 38 -3.72 2.25 -10.88
C LEU A 38 -4.78 1.90 -9.85
N ASN A 39 -6.03 1.76 -10.29
CA ASN A 39 -7.15 1.31 -9.46
C ASN A 39 -7.50 -0.13 -9.79
N ILE A 40 -7.57 -0.99 -8.77
CA ILE A 40 -8.17 -2.30 -8.83
C ILE A 40 -9.57 -2.17 -8.23
N VAL A 41 -10.59 -2.40 -9.05
CA VAL A 41 -12.01 -2.21 -8.70
C VAL A 41 -12.72 -3.53 -8.49
N ASP A 42 -13.78 -3.51 -7.70
CA ASP A 42 -14.74 -4.60 -7.54
C ASP A 42 -15.77 -4.66 -8.69
N GLU A 43 -16.72 -5.59 -8.61
CA GLU A 43 -17.82 -5.77 -9.57
C GLU A 43 -18.78 -4.57 -9.68
N HIS A 44 -18.76 -3.66 -8.70
CA HIS A 44 -19.55 -2.44 -8.68
C HIS A 44 -18.78 -1.21 -9.18
N GLY A 45 -17.51 -1.40 -9.59
CA GLY A 45 -16.63 -0.32 -10.04
C GLY A 45 -16.00 0.48 -8.89
N GLN A 46 -16.17 0.05 -7.63
CA GLN A 46 -15.54 0.69 -6.48
C GLN A 46 -14.11 0.17 -6.32
N ALA A 47 -13.15 1.09 -6.23
CA ALA A 47 -11.76 0.73 -5.98
C ALA A 47 -11.60 0.03 -4.61
N ARG A 48 -10.85 -1.07 -4.59
CA ARG A 48 -10.45 -1.84 -3.40
C ARG A 48 -8.96 -1.70 -3.08
N ILE A 49 -8.15 -1.56 -4.13
CA ILE A 49 -6.72 -1.28 -4.02
C ILE A 49 -6.40 -0.13 -4.97
N ARG A 50 -5.67 0.86 -4.48
CA ARG A 50 -5.11 1.93 -5.32
C ARG A 50 -3.60 1.96 -5.17
N ILE A 51 -2.90 2.02 -6.29
CA ILE A 51 -1.45 2.30 -6.35
C ILE A 51 -1.30 3.72 -6.89
N GLY A 52 -0.57 4.60 -6.21
CA GLY A 52 -0.46 6.00 -6.63
C GLY A 52 0.84 6.70 -6.25
N ALA A 53 1.24 7.65 -7.09
CA ALA A 53 2.37 8.55 -6.88
C ALA A 53 2.03 9.98 -7.39
N PRO A 54 1.38 10.82 -6.56
CA PRO A 54 1.02 10.60 -5.16
C PRO A 54 -0.26 9.77 -4.99
N LEU A 55 -0.50 9.26 -3.77
CA LEU A 55 -1.80 8.75 -3.37
C LEU A 55 -2.80 9.91 -3.23
N PRO A 56 -4.04 9.79 -3.75
CA PRO A 56 -5.09 10.79 -3.56
C PRO A 56 -5.57 10.82 -2.11
N ASP A 57 -6.23 11.89 -1.66
CA ASP A 57 -6.79 11.98 -0.31
C ASP A 57 -7.73 10.81 0.04
N PRO A 58 -7.79 10.35 1.31
CA PRO A 58 -8.82 9.40 1.73
C PRO A 58 -10.18 10.09 1.62
N LYS A 59 -11.23 9.30 1.37
CA LYS A 59 -12.58 9.83 1.23
C LYS A 59 -12.99 10.60 2.49
N GLY A 60 -13.33 11.88 2.32
CA GLY A 60 -13.77 12.77 3.41
C GLY A 60 -12.64 13.37 4.26
N LEU A 61 -11.37 13.06 3.96
CA LEU A 61 -10.21 13.52 4.72
C LEU A 61 -9.22 14.25 3.82
N LYS A 62 -8.21 14.87 4.42
CA LYS A 62 -7.06 15.46 3.71
C LYS A 62 -5.77 14.87 4.25
N ARG A 63 -4.89 14.42 3.36
CA ARG A 63 -3.56 13.96 3.77
C ARG A 63 -2.77 15.15 4.33
N ALA A 64 -2.14 14.96 5.48
CA ALA A 64 -1.26 15.96 6.08
C ALA A 64 0.03 16.17 5.27
N VAL A 65 0.45 15.14 4.52
CA VAL A 65 1.68 15.12 3.72
C VAL A 65 1.44 14.37 2.41
N THR A 66 2.23 14.69 1.38
CA THR A 66 2.25 13.93 0.13
C THR A 66 2.91 12.58 0.36
N VAL A 67 2.26 11.51 -0.09
CA VAL A 67 2.76 10.13 0.04
C VAL A 67 2.57 9.39 -1.29
N TYR A 68 3.31 8.31 -1.48
CA TYR A 68 3.10 7.36 -2.58
C TYR A 68 3.09 5.93 -2.04
N GLY A 69 2.45 5.01 -2.78
CA GLY A 69 2.34 3.60 -2.38
C GLY A 69 0.98 3.00 -2.69
N LEU A 70 0.40 2.29 -1.72
CA LEU A 70 -0.84 1.53 -1.81
C LEU A 70 -1.89 2.03 -0.81
N GLN A 71 -3.16 2.10 -1.22
CA GLN A 71 -4.32 2.23 -0.33
C GLN A 71 -5.17 0.97 -0.39
N PHE A 72 -5.66 0.53 0.76
CA PHE A 72 -6.71 -0.47 0.90
C PHE A 72 -8.03 0.23 1.19
N MET A 73 -9.09 -0.16 0.51
CA MET A 73 -10.40 0.49 0.63
C MET A 73 -11.50 -0.52 0.95
N ASP A 74 -12.45 -0.09 1.77
CA ASP A 74 -13.66 -0.84 2.10
C ASP A 74 -14.70 -0.82 0.94
N PRO A 75 -15.86 -1.51 1.09
CA PRO A 75 -16.98 -1.44 0.15
C PRO A 75 -17.54 -0.06 -0.16
N SER A 76 -17.39 0.88 0.76
CA SER A 76 -17.91 2.23 0.62
C SER A 76 -16.88 3.23 0.08
N GLY A 77 -15.65 2.78 -0.17
CA GLY A 77 -14.53 3.56 -0.69
C GLY A 77 -13.76 4.37 0.36
N HIS A 78 -13.94 4.07 1.64
CA HIS A 78 -13.09 4.60 2.71
C HIS A 78 -11.78 3.83 2.78
N GLU A 79 -10.68 4.55 3.05
CA GLU A 79 -9.38 3.94 3.31
C GLU A 79 -9.43 3.18 4.65
N ILE A 80 -8.88 1.97 4.68
CA ILE A 80 -8.80 1.09 5.85
C ILE A 80 -7.36 0.64 6.13
N GLY A 81 -6.39 1.39 5.61
CA GLY A 81 -4.98 1.10 5.67
C GLY A 81 -4.28 1.21 4.31
N GLY A 82 -3.00 0.89 4.31
CA GLY A 82 -2.17 0.98 3.11
C GLY A 82 -0.69 0.81 3.38
N LEU A 83 0.09 0.88 2.29
CA LEU A 83 1.54 0.97 2.32
C LEU A 83 1.92 2.38 1.86
N ALA A 84 2.51 3.19 2.73
CA ALA A 84 2.86 4.56 2.43
C ALA A 84 4.37 4.82 2.56
N MET A 85 4.90 5.55 1.60
CA MET A 85 6.25 6.09 1.61
C MET A 85 6.13 7.60 1.74
N ILE A 86 6.77 8.13 2.78
CA ILE A 86 6.73 9.53 3.18
C ILE A 86 8.16 10.04 3.27
N ASP A 87 8.72 10.44 2.13
CA ASP A 87 10.12 10.86 2.05
C ASP A 87 10.45 12.04 2.97
N SER A 88 9.53 13.00 3.12
CA SER A 88 9.71 14.18 3.96
C SER A 88 9.89 13.87 5.45
N LEU A 89 9.43 12.71 5.90
CA LEU A 89 9.54 12.25 7.30
C LEU A 89 10.45 11.03 7.45
N GLY A 90 10.95 10.46 6.33
CA GLY A 90 11.73 9.22 6.33
C GLY A 90 10.91 8.02 6.81
N ILE A 91 9.61 7.98 6.55
CA ILE A 91 8.72 6.90 6.97
C ILE A 91 8.37 6.01 5.78
N ARG A 92 8.41 4.69 6.00
CA ARG A 92 7.88 3.67 5.09
C ARG A 92 7.06 2.70 5.91
N GLY A 93 5.74 2.72 5.80
CA GLY A 93 4.86 1.97 6.70
C GLY A 93 3.76 1.22 5.98
N LEU A 94 3.56 -0.03 6.35
CA LEU A 94 2.34 -0.80 6.09
C LEU A 94 1.46 -0.69 7.33
N CYS A 95 0.31 -0.04 7.20
CA CYS A 95 -0.60 0.20 8.31
C CYS A 95 -2.02 -0.29 7.99
N PHE A 96 -2.75 -0.67 9.04
CA PHE A 96 -4.17 -0.98 9.00
C PHE A 96 -4.89 -0.04 9.95
N ASP A 97 -5.94 0.60 9.45
CA ASP A 97 -6.65 1.64 10.18
C ASP A 97 -7.72 1.03 11.08
N SER A 98 -8.04 1.72 12.17
CA SER A 98 -9.23 1.48 12.96
C SER A 98 -10.46 2.08 12.27
N GLU A 99 -11.64 1.62 12.66
CA GLU A 99 -12.91 2.26 12.25
C GLU A 99 -13.02 3.72 12.70
N GLU A 100 -12.26 4.12 13.73
CA GLU A 100 -12.20 5.50 14.23
C GLU A 100 -11.25 6.40 13.40
N GLY A 101 -10.46 5.83 12.48
CA GLY A 101 -9.60 6.57 11.56
C GLY A 101 -8.17 6.81 12.02
N TYR A 102 -7.66 6.00 12.96
CA TYR A 102 -6.23 5.98 13.32
C TYR A 102 -5.55 4.69 12.86
N GLU A 103 -4.25 4.73 12.62
CA GLU A 103 -3.45 3.54 12.30
C GLU A 103 -3.43 2.59 13.52
N ALA A 104 -4.25 1.53 13.49
CA ALA A 104 -4.39 0.58 14.59
C ALA A 104 -3.20 -0.38 14.70
N MET A 105 -2.61 -0.73 13.57
CA MET A 105 -1.43 -1.57 13.51
C MET A 105 -0.52 -1.08 12.38
N CYS A 106 0.78 -0.95 12.64
CA CYS A 106 1.77 -0.62 11.63
C CYS A 106 3.00 -1.53 11.72
N VAL A 107 3.55 -1.89 10.56
CA VAL A 107 4.91 -2.40 10.39
C VAL A 107 5.65 -1.39 9.52
N SER A 108 6.72 -0.79 10.05
CA SER A 108 7.32 0.37 9.42
C SER A 108 8.83 0.47 9.61
N LEU A 109 9.44 1.28 8.74
CA LEU A 109 10.73 1.91 8.97
C LEU A 109 10.46 3.39 9.27
N ILE A 110 10.92 3.87 10.43
CA ILE A 110 10.85 5.28 10.82
C ILE A 110 12.29 5.79 10.90
N GLN A 111 12.65 6.71 10.01
CA GLN A 111 14.04 7.20 9.88
C GLN A 111 15.06 6.05 9.70
N GLY A 112 14.65 5.00 8.99
CA GLY A 112 15.45 3.80 8.75
C GLY A 112 15.45 2.78 9.89
N GLN A 113 14.82 3.08 11.03
CA GLN A 113 14.72 2.15 12.16
C GLN A 113 13.48 1.27 12.06
N PRO A 114 13.57 -0.05 12.31
CA PRO A 114 12.42 -0.94 12.30
C PRO A 114 11.49 -0.66 13.49
N ASN A 115 10.20 -0.61 13.20
CA ASN A 115 9.12 -0.40 14.16
C ASN A 115 7.90 -1.27 13.83
N ILE A 116 7.30 -1.85 14.85
CA ILE A 116 5.95 -2.42 14.82
C ILE A 116 5.17 -1.78 15.96
N THR A 117 3.99 -1.27 15.66
CA THR A 117 3.16 -0.59 16.65
C THR A 117 1.73 -1.13 16.60
N PHE A 118 1.14 -1.35 17.77
CA PHE A 118 -0.28 -1.63 17.95
C PHE A 118 -0.89 -0.51 18.79
N ARG A 119 -1.99 0.06 18.30
CA ARG A 119 -2.73 1.14 18.96
C ARG A 119 -4.16 0.71 19.30
N HIS A 120 -4.65 1.25 20.40
CA HIS A 120 -6.06 1.16 20.80
C HIS A 120 -6.45 2.46 21.49
N ASP A 121 -7.64 3.00 21.20
CA ASP A 121 -8.13 4.29 21.68
C ASP A 121 -7.10 5.41 21.43
N TRP A 122 -6.56 5.47 20.20
CA TRP A 122 -5.57 6.46 19.78
C TRP A 122 -4.22 6.43 20.51
N LYS A 123 -3.98 5.40 21.34
CA LYS A 123 -2.77 5.27 22.15
C LYS A 123 -2.00 4.03 21.76
N GLU A 124 -0.68 4.15 21.74
CA GLU A 124 0.21 2.99 21.62
C GLU A 124 -0.01 2.06 22.81
N ARG A 125 -0.19 0.78 22.51
CA ARG A 125 -0.36 -0.29 23.51
C ARG A 125 0.82 -1.23 23.51
N ILE A 126 1.35 -1.52 22.34
CA ILE A 126 2.50 -2.39 22.15
C ILE A 126 3.38 -1.75 21.09
N THR A 127 4.66 -1.58 21.40
CA THR A 127 5.67 -1.21 20.41
C THR A 127 6.80 -2.23 20.42
N LEU A 128 7.30 -2.57 19.24
CA LEU A 128 8.48 -3.39 19.04
C LEU A 128 9.38 -2.67 18.05
N GLY A 129 10.68 -2.71 18.26
CA GLY A 129 11.58 -2.10 17.30
C GLY A 129 13.01 -1.97 17.80
N VAL A 130 13.78 -1.19 17.05
CA VAL A 130 15.14 -0.82 17.42
C VAL A 130 15.19 0.70 17.51
N VAL A 131 15.57 1.24 18.67
CA VAL A 131 15.73 2.67 18.90
C VAL A 131 17.13 2.92 19.43
N ASP A 132 17.89 3.79 18.77
CA ASP A 132 19.29 4.07 19.09
C ASP A 132 20.17 2.81 19.20
N GLY A 133 19.81 1.76 18.45
CA GLY A 133 20.47 0.46 18.43
C GLY A 133 20.10 -0.47 19.60
N ILE A 134 19.13 -0.09 20.43
CA ILE A 134 18.56 -0.93 21.47
C ILE A 134 17.33 -1.64 20.89
N ALA A 135 17.36 -2.96 20.83
CA ALA A 135 16.20 -3.76 20.46
C ALA A 135 15.25 -3.84 21.65
N GLY A 136 13.95 -3.63 21.45
CA GLY A 136 13.01 -3.68 22.56
C GLY A 136 11.55 -3.91 22.23
N ILE A 137 10.82 -4.28 23.28
CA ILE A 137 9.36 -4.41 23.33
C ILE A 137 8.86 -3.56 24.49
N VAL A 138 7.86 -2.71 24.25
CA VAL A 138 7.25 -1.86 25.28
C VAL A 138 5.75 -2.11 25.33
N LEU A 139 5.24 -2.41 26.52
CA LEU A 139 3.80 -2.46 26.82
C LEU A 139 3.39 -1.21 27.56
N HIS A 140 2.35 -0.55 27.07
CA HIS A 140 1.79 0.67 27.62
C HIS A 140 0.45 0.39 28.30
N ASP A 141 0.06 1.19 29.30
CA ASP A 141 -1.26 1.16 29.91
C ASP A 141 -2.35 1.89 29.08
N ALA A 142 -3.57 2.00 29.62
CA ALA A 142 -4.70 2.65 28.95
C ALA A 142 -4.55 4.17 28.77
N GLN A 143 -3.55 4.75 29.43
CA GLN A 143 -3.19 6.15 29.31
C GLN A 143 -2.01 6.33 28.34
N GLY A 144 -1.48 5.24 27.76
CA GLY A 144 -0.33 5.26 26.86
C GLY A 144 1.00 5.32 27.60
N GLN A 145 1.02 5.08 28.92
CA GLN A 145 2.26 5.15 29.70
C GLN A 145 2.99 3.79 29.71
N PRO A 146 4.30 3.73 29.44
CA PRO A 146 5.07 2.49 29.48
C PRO A 146 5.02 1.84 30.87
N ARG A 147 4.66 0.55 30.93
CA ARG A 147 4.59 -0.24 32.17
C ARG A 147 5.53 -1.43 32.20
N LEU A 148 5.80 -2.03 31.04
CA LEU A 148 6.77 -3.09 30.87
C LEU A 148 7.65 -2.76 29.68
N LYS A 149 8.96 -2.92 29.84
CA LYS A 149 9.95 -2.80 28.79
C LYS A 149 10.92 -3.98 28.85
N LEU A 150 11.12 -4.65 27.73
CA LEU A 150 12.12 -5.69 27.54
C LEU A 150 13.12 -5.17 26.50
N GLU A 151 14.40 -5.16 26.82
CA GLU A 151 15.44 -4.58 25.98
C GLU A 151 16.69 -5.44 25.90
N VAL A 152 17.38 -5.32 24.77
CA VAL A 152 18.73 -5.83 24.54
C VAL A 152 19.55 -4.69 23.92
N ASP A 153 20.64 -4.31 24.60
CA ASP A 153 21.56 -3.28 24.13
C ASP A 153 22.56 -3.85 23.10
N LYS A 154 23.36 -2.99 22.48
CA LYS A 154 24.33 -3.30 21.42
C LYS A 154 25.42 -4.27 21.83
N ASP A 155 25.74 -4.31 23.12
CA ASP A 155 26.71 -5.23 23.74
C ASP A 155 26.07 -6.55 24.19
N GLY A 156 24.76 -6.72 23.98
CA GLY A 156 23.99 -7.88 24.41
C GLY A 156 23.46 -7.80 25.84
N ALA A 157 23.69 -6.70 26.56
CA ALA A 157 23.13 -6.52 27.90
C ALA A 157 21.60 -6.49 27.83
N THR A 158 20.96 -7.29 28.70
CA THR A 158 19.51 -7.36 28.78
C THR A 158 18.98 -6.46 29.90
N ARG A 159 17.86 -5.77 29.65
CA ARG A 159 17.18 -4.96 30.65
C ARG A 159 15.68 -5.23 30.63
N MET A 160 15.11 -5.37 31.83
CA MET A 160 13.68 -5.43 32.04
C MET A 160 13.26 -4.31 33.00
N VAL A 161 12.29 -3.49 32.60
CA VAL A 161 11.73 -2.41 33.44
C VAL A 161 10.24 -2.65 33.57
N GLY A 162 9.75 -2.80 34.80
CA GLY A 162 8.32 -3.02 35.08
C GLY A 162 8.13 -3.64 36.46
N ALA A 163 7.23 -3.07 37.26
CA ALA A 163 7.06 -3.40 38.66
C ALA A 163 6.49 -4.81 38.89
N ALA A 164 6.89 -5.41 40.01
CA ALA A 164 6.35 -6.66 40.54
C ALA A 164 4.81 -6.71 40.49
N SER A 165 4.28 -7.87 40.13
CA SER A 165 2.86 -8.13 39.93
C SER A 165 2.03 -7.83 41.18
N THR A 166 1.03 -6.94 41.06
CA THR A 166 -0.21 -7.11 41.80
C THR A 166 -1.04 -8.18 41.08
N PRO A 167 -1.55 -9.23 41.75
CA PRO A 167 -2.36 -10.25 41.10
C PRO A 167 -3.58 -9.61 40.43
N ARG A 168 -3.72 -9.80 39.12
CA ARG A 168 -4.92 -9.40 38.39
C ARG A 168 -6.00 -10.42 38.70
N SER A 169 -7.02 -10.03 39.47
CA SER A 169 -8.24 -10.82 39.58
C SER A 169 -8.83 -10.97 38.18
N ALA A 170 -8.95 -12.21 37.70
CA ALA A 170 -9.52 -12.50 36.39
C ALA A 170 -11.01 -12.13 36.43
N ALA A 171 -11.40 -11.09 35.70
CA ALA A 171 -12.81 -10.86 35.42
C ALA A 171 -13.32 -11.98 34.48
N PRO A 172 -14.55 -12.51 34.68
CA PRO A 172 -15.08 -13.56 33.82
C PRO A 172 -15.18 -13.09 32.37
N ILE A 173 -14.77 -13.95 31.43
CA ILE A 173 -15.00 -13.77 30.00
C ILE A 173 -16.53 -13.79 29.77
N PRO A 174 -17.14 -12.76 29.15
CA PRO A 174 -18.54 -12.81 28.77
C PRO A 174 -18.77 -13.93 27.76
N ALA A 175 -19.78 -14.77 27.97
CA ALA A 175 -20.13 -15.81 27.03
C ALA A 175 -20.58 -15.20 25.68
N PRO A 176 -20.24 -15.83 24.54
CA PRO A 176 -20.71 -15.38 23.24
C PRO A 176 -22.24 -15.51 23.16
N HIS A 177 -22.88 -14.48 22.60
CA HIS A 177 -24.29 -14.48 22.22
C HIS A 177 -24.54 -15.32 20.97
#